data_AF-A0A7C3T262-F1
#
_entry.id   AF-A0A7C3T262-F1
#
_cell.length_a   1.000
_cell.length_b   1.000
_cell.length_c   1.000
_cell.angle_alpha   90.00
_cell.angle_beta   90.00
_cell.angle_gamma   90.00
#
_symmetry.space_group_name_H-M   'P 1'
#
loop_
_entity.id
_entity.type
_entity.pdbx_description
1 polymer ?
#
loop_
_entity_poly.entity_id
_entity_poly.type
_entity_poly.pdbx_seq_one_letter_code
_entity_poly.pdbx_strand_id
1 'polypeptide(L)'
;AAFLVSMGGTVRGAGTPVVEVEGPSELRGASHTTIGDRIEAGTMAIAAAVTGGEVRITGFDPSHLALPVEKLREIGVEASEEENGLLVRGGRDYRSVDVATLPFPGFPTDLQPQMMVLLSLARGTSVITENVFESRFMFVDELNRMGCDITIVGHHAIVKGERRLSGAEVCAPDLRAGAALVLAGLAAEGETRVTDIYHIDRGYESLERKLSLLGADIRRVAD
;
A
#
# COMPACT_ATOMS: atom_id res chain seq x y z
N ALA A 1 -3.69 -9.08 -21.03
CA ALA A 1 -4.06 -10.23 -21.89
C ALA A 1 -5.52 -10.17 -22.33
N ALA A 2 -6.49 -10.17 -21.40
CA ALA A 2 -7.93 -10.15 -21.72
C ALA A 2 -8.33 -9.05 -22.73
N PHE A 3 -7.81 -7.83 -22.58
CA PHE A 3 -8.06 -6.74 -23.52
C PHE A 3 -7.53 -7.00 -24.95
N LEU A 4 -6.31 -7.55 -25.08
CA LEU A 4 -5.76 -7.89 -26.41
C LEU A 4 -6.57 -9.01 -27.06
N VAL A 5 -7.05 -9.96 -26.26
CA VAL A 5 -7.91 -11.06 -26.74
C VAL A 5 -9.27 -10.55 -27.22
N SER A 6 -9.88 -9.61 -26.51
CA SER A 6 -11.16 -9.02 -26.95
C SER A 6 -11.03 -8.20 -28.25
N MET A 7 -9.83 -7.74 -28.58
CA MET A 7 -9.51 -7.08 -29.85
C MET A 7 -9.15 -8.05 -30.99
N GLY A 8 -9.15 -9.36 -30.75
CA GLY A 8 -8.87 -10.40 -31.75
C GLY A 8 -7.45 -10.99 -31.70
N GLY A 9 -6.63 -10.63 -30.71
CA GLY A 9 -5.34 -11.28 -30.46
C GLY A 9 -5.48 -12.64 -29.78
N THR A 10 -4.46 -13.49 -29.92
CA THR A 10 -4.33 -14.69 -29.10
C THR A 10 -3.16 -14.50 -28.14
N VAL A 11 -3.45 -14.59 -26.84
CA VAL A 11 -2.44 -14.50 -25.77
C VAL A 11 -2.59 -15.72 -24.86
N ARG A 12 -1.54 -16.54 -24.76
CA ARG A 12 -1.48 -17.74 -23.92
C ARG A 12 -0.40 -17.58 -22.85
N GLY A 13 -0.59 -18.22 -21.69
CA GLY A 13 0.38 -18.18 -20.59
C GLY A 13 0.43 -16.86 -19.81
N ALA A 14 -0.54 -15.95 -19.99
CA ALA A 14 -0.61 -14.71 -19.23
C ALA A 14 -0.68 -14.97 -17.72
N GLY A 15 0.17 -14.29 -16.95
CA GLY A 15 0.34 -14.54 -15.51
C GLY A 15 1.39 -15.61 -15.17
N THR A 16 1.99 -16.25 -16.18
CA THR A 16 3.12 -17.18 -16.02
C THR A 16 4.43 -16.53 -16.51
N PRO A 17 5.61 -17.12 -16.23
CA PRO A 17 6.89 -16.61 -16.72
C PRO A 17 7.05 -16.60 -18.25
N VAL A 18 6.23 -17.35 -18.99
CA VAL A 18 6.28 -17.43 -20.46
C VAL A 18 4.93 -17.04 -21.04
N VAL A 19 4.93 -16.02 -21.90
CA VAL A 19 3.73 -15.55 -22.60
C VAL A 19 3.93 -15.74 -24.09
N GLU A 20 3.02 -16.48 -24.71
CA GLU A 20 2.98 -16.66 -26.16
C GLU A 20 1.90 -15.75 -26.76
N VAL A 21 2.27 -15.01 -27.80
CA VAL A 21 1.39 -14.05 -28.47
C VAL A 21 1.34 -14.35 -29.95
N GLU A 22 0.14 -14.56 -30.47
CA GLU A 22 -0.14 -14.67 -31.90
C GLU A 22 -1.06 -13.51 -32.30
N GLY A 23 -0.51 -12.62 -33.15
CA GLY A 23 -1.21 -11.43 -33.62
C GLY A 23 -2.13 -11.73 -34.81
N PRO A 24 -3.31 -11.10 -34.90
CA PRO A 24 -4.17 -11.19 -36.08
C PRO A 24 -3.63 -10.29 -37.21
N SER A 25 -4.24 -10.37 -38.39
CA SER A 25 -3.96 -9.43 -39.50
C SER A 25 -4.28 -7.98 -39.13
N GLU A 26 -5.29 -7.77 -38.27
CA GLU A 26 -5.69 -6.46 -37.72
C GLU A 26 -6.36 -6.64 -36.35
N LEU A 27 -6.14 -5.68 -35.45
CA LEU A 27 -6.89 -5.59 -34.19
C LEU A 27 -8.18 -4.78 -34.39
N ARG A 28 -9.22 -5.11 -33.64
CA ARG A 28 -10.52 -4.43 -33.68
C ARG A 28 -10.79 -3.65 -32.41
N GLY A 29 -11.66 -2.66 -32.47
CA GLY A 29 -12.14 -1.98 -31.26
C GLY A 29 -12.85 -2.94 -30.31
N ALA A 30 -12.63 -2.78 -29.01
CA ALA A 30 -13.26 -3.58 -27.96
C ALA A 30 -13.62 -2.73 -26.73
N SER A 31 -14.64 -3.16 -25.99
CA SER A 31 -14.92 -2.64 -24.65
C SER A 31 -14.27 -3.54 -23.60
N HIS A 32 -13.70 -2.96 -22.56
CA HIS A 32 -13.05 -3.69 -21.47
C HIS A 32 -13.11 -2.90 -20.17
N THR A 33 -13.49 -3.57 -19.09
CA THR A 33 -13.45 -3.02 -17.74
C THR A 33 -12.07 -3.22 -17.15
N THR A 34 -11.45 -2.15 -16.68
CA THR A 34 -10.17 -2.21 -15.97
C THR A 34 -10.32 -2.96 -14.65
N ILE A 35 -9.29 -3.71 -14.26
CA ILE A 35 -9.25 -4.33 -12.93
C ILE A 35 -9.19 -3.26 -11.83
N GLY A 36 -9.67 -3.61 -10.64
CA GLY A 36 -9.50 -2.78 -9.45
C GLY A 36 -8.03 -2.61 -9.07
N ASP A 37 -7.68 -1.43 -8.54
CA ASP A 37 -6.32 -1.14 -8.10
C ASP A 37 -6.01 -1.84 -6.77
N ARG A 38 -5.26 -2.93 -6.85
CA ARG A 38 -4.79 -3.69 -5.69
C ARG A 38 -3.91 -2.87 -4.74
N ILE A 39 -3.14 -1.89 -5.24
CA ILE A 39 -2.27 -1.06 -4.38
C ILE A 39 -3.10 -0.04 -3.61
N GLU A 40 -4.11 0.57 -4.25
CA GLU A 40 -5.06 1.40 -3.52
C GLU A 40 -5.81 0.58 -2.45
N ALA A 41 -6.31 -0.59 -2.80
CA ALA A 41 -6.97 -1.49 -1.86
C ALA A 41 -6.05 -1.88 -0.68
N GLY A 42 -4.80 -2.24 -0.96
CA GLY A 42 -3.81 -2.56 0.08
C GLY A 42 -3.49 -1.36 0.98
N THR A 43 -3.48 -0.14 0.42
CA THR A 43 -3.30 1.10 1.19
C THR A 43 -4.45 1.32 2.16
N MET A 44 -5.70 1.13 1.71
CA MET A 44 -6.88 1.26 2.58
C MET A 44 -6.95 0.15 3.63
N ALA A 45 -6.50 -1.06 3.31
CA ALA A 45 -6.38 -2.15 4.29
C ALA A 45 -5.38 -1.81 5.40
N ILE A 46 -4.22 -1.27 5.03
CA ILE A 46 -3.22 -0.82 6.00
C ILE A 46 -3.73 0.41 6.77
N ALA A 47 -4.49 1.32 6.15
CA ALA A 47 -5.11 2.45 6.84
C ALA A 47 -6.05 1.99 7.97
N ALA A 48 -6.87 0.97 7.72
CA ALA A 48 -7.73 0.35 8.74
C ALA A 48 -6.90 -0.24 9.89
N ALA A 49 -5.80 -0.94 9.55
CA ALA A 49 -4.90 -1.52 10.54
C ALA A 49 -4.21 -0.44 11.40
N VAL A 50 -3.63 0.57 10.78
CA VAL A 50 -2.89 1.66 11.43
C VAL A 50 -3.77 2.47 12.37
N THR A 51 -5.05 2.67 12.01
CA THR A 51 -6.01 3.45 12.83
C THR A 51 -6.79 2.61 13.84
N GLY A 52 -6.70 1.28 13.78
CA GLY A 52 -7.54 0.38 14.58
C GLY A 52 -9.02 0.40 14.18
N GLY A 53 -9.33 0.81 12.95
CA GLY A 53 -10.68 0.93 12.42
C GLY A 53 -11.16 -0.32 11.68
N GLU A 54 -12.42 -0.30 11.24
CA GLU A 54 -13.01 -1.34 10.40
C GLU A 54 -13.37 -0.75 9.03
N VAL A 55 -12.84 -1.34 7.96
CA VAL A 55 -13.07 -0.87 6.59
C VAL A 55 -13.41 -2.06 5.70
N ARG A 56 -14.55 -1.95 5.00
CA ARG A 56 -14.89 -2.81 3.87
C ARG A 56 -14.40 -2.15 2.58
N ILE A 57 -13.50 -2.83 1.88
CA ILE A 57 -12.86 -2.38 0.65
C ILE A 57 -13.45 -3.22 -0.48
N THR A 58 -13.98 -2.58 -1.52
CA THR A 58 -14.70 -3.28 -2.62
C THR A 58 -14.15 -2.88 -3.98
N GLY A 59 -14.49 -3.65 -5.02
CA GLY A 59 -14.18 -3.31 -6.41
C GLY A 59 -12.86 -3.86 -6.93
N PHE A 60 -12.29 -4.88 -6.28
CA PHE A 60 -11.07 -5.54 -6.73
C PHE A 60 -11.09 -7.04 -6.38
N ASP A 61 -10.30 -7.82 -7.11
CA ASP A 61 -10.10 -9.24 -6.83
C ASP A 61 -9.11 -9.43 -5.64
N PRO A 62 -9.54 -10.00 -4.51
CA PRO A 62 -8.68 -10.17 -3.33
C PRO A 62 -7.46 -11.07 -3.58
N SER A 63 -7.50 -11.96 -4.58
CA SER A 63 -6.35 -12.82 -4.93
C SER A 63 -5.13 -12.01 -5.37
N HIS A 64 -5.32 -10.78 -5.86
CA HIS A 64 -4.25 -9.86 -6.22
C HIS A 64 -3.47 -9.31 -5.00
N LEU A 65 -3.98 -9.53 -3.78
CA LEU A 65 -3.35 -9.14 -2.51
C LEU A 65 -3.10 -10.33 -1.57
N ALA A 66 -3.06 -11.57 -2.08
CA ALA A 66 -2.91 -12.76 -1.25
C ALA A 66 -1.76 -12.66 -0.21
N LEU A 67 -0.53 -12.37 -0.64
CA LEU A 67 0.61 -12.26 0.28
C LEU A 67 0.58 -11.01 1.18
N PRO A 68 0.21 -9.80 0.70
CA PRO A 68 -0.05 -8.67 1.59
C PRO A 68 -1.07 -8.97 2.69
N VAL A 69 -2.17 -9.64 2.37
CA VAL A 69 -3.21 -10.03 3.34
C VAL A 69 -2.69 -11.07 4.32
N GLU A 70 -1.92 -12.06 3.85
CA GLU A 70 -1.24 -13.02 4.73
C GLU A 70 -0.32 -12.30 5.72
N LYS A 71 0.47 -11.32 5.27
CA LYS A 71 1.34 -10.52 6.15
C LYS A 71 0.56 -9.68 7.15
N LEU A 72 -0.58 -9.09 6.76
CA LEU A 72 -1.47 -8.39 7.69
C LEU A 72 -2.00 -9.34 8.77
N ARG A 73 -2.46 -10.54 8.38
CA ARG A 73 -2.90 -11.59 9.33
C ARG A 73 -1.76 -12.04 10.24
N GLU A 74 -0.55 -12.18 9.70
CA GLU A 74 0.65 -12.53 10.46
C GLU A 74 0.99 -11.46 11.51
N ILE A 75 0.79 -10.17 11.22
CA ILE A 75 0.95 -9.06 12.18
C ILE A 75 -0.11 -9.09 13.28
N GLY A 76 -1.29 -9.66 13.01
CA GLY A 76 -2.43 -9.69 13.94
C GLY A 76 -3.61 -8.84 13.50
N VAL A 77 -3.65 -8.38 12.24
CA VAL A 77 -4.80 -7.70 11.65
C VAL A 77 -5.85 -8.73 11.24
N GLU A 78 -7.11 -8.47 11.58
CA GLU A 78 -8.23 -9.28 11.10
C GLU A 78 -8.56 -8.88 9.67
N ALA A 79 -8.23 -9.73 8.69
CA ALA A 79 -8.52 -9.49 7.29
C ALA A 79 -9.24 -10.69 6.66
N SER A 80 -10.46 -10.49 6.19
CA SER A 80 -11.31 -11.51 5.56
C SER A 80 -11.56 -11.17 4.10
N GLU A 81 -11.46 -12.19 3.24
CA GLU A 81 -11.72 -12.05 1.81
C GLU A 81 -13.23 -12.07 1.56
N GLU A 82 -13.72 -11.10 0.78
CA GLU A 82 -15.08 -11.04 0.26
C GLU A 82 -15.04 -11.24 -1.27
N GLU A 83 -16.15 -11.58 -1.90
CA GLU A 83 -16.22 -11.94 -3.34
C GLU A 83 -15.54 -10.92 -4.28
N ASN A 84 -15.63 -9.64 -3.95
CA ASN A 84 -15.04 -8.55 -4.73
C ASN A 84 -14.34 -7.53 -3.83
N GLY A 85 -13.63 -8.02 -2.80
CA GLY A 85 -13.02 -7.12 -1.84
C GLY A 85 -12.44 -7.78 -0.60
N LEU A 86 -12.21 -6.94 0.42
CA LEU A 86 -11.75 -7.34 1.74
C LEU A 86 -12.56 -6.62 2.83
N LEU A 87 -12.82 -7.33 3.92
CA LEU A 87 -13.19 -6.72 5.20
C LEU A 87 -11.95 -6.73 6.10
N VAL A 88 -11.52 -5.55 6.54
CA VAL A 88 -10.32 -5.40 7.38
C VAL A 88 -10.70 -4.71 8.68
N ARG A 89 -10.31 -5.31 9.80
CA ARG A 89 -10.45 -4.76 11.16
C ARG A 89 -9.07 -4.64 11.79
N GLY A 90 -8.69 -3.41 12.08
CA GLY A 90 -7.50 -3.11 12.86
C GLY A 90 -7.72 -3.42 14.35
N GLY A 91 -6.65 -3.84 15.01
CA GLY A 91 -6.56 -4.00 16.45
C GLY A 91 -5.57 -3.01 17.08
N ARG A 92 -5.00 -3.40 18.23
CA ARG A 92 -3.94 -2.65 18.93
C ARG A 92 -2.73 -3.51 19.30
N ASP A 93 -2.89 -4.84 19.32
CA ASP A 93 -1.86 -5.79 19.72
C ASP A 93 -1.19 -6.41 18.49
N TYR A 94 -0.41 -5.61 17.78
CA TYR A 94 0.34 -6.07 16.62
C TYR A 94 1.71 -6.63 17.01
N ARG A 95 2.19 -7.60 16.24
CA ARG A 95 3.55 -8.16 16.37
C ARG A 95 4.39 -7.89 15.13
N SER A 96 5.68 -7.73 15.34
CA SER A 96 6.65 -7.57 14.26
C SER A 96 6.65 -8.78 13.34
N VAL A 97 6.71 -8.54 12.03
CA VAL A 97 6.96 -9.54 11.00
C VAL A 97 8.00 -9.01 10.02
N ASP A 98 8.74 -9.91 9.38
CA ASP A 98 9.65 -9.56 8.29
C ASP A 98 8.92 -9.56 6.95
N VAL A 99 9.31 -8.63 6.07
CA VAL A 99 8.73 -8.45 4.74
C VAL A 99 9.86 -8.37 3.73
N ALA A 100 9.78 -9.15 2.66
CA ALA A 100 10.69 -9.05 1.52
C ALA A 100 9.87 -8.77 0.26
N THR A 101 10.21 -7.69 -0.46
CA THR A 101 9.54 -7.37 -1.71
C THR A 101 9.98 -8.35 -2.79
N LEU A 102 9.05 -8.75 -3.65
CA LEU A 102 9.27 -9.73 -4.71
C LEU A 102 8.36 -9.41 -5.90
N PRO A 103 8.72 -9.82 -7.13
CA PRO A 103 7.79 -9.80 -8.27
C PRO A 103 6.48 -10.51 -7.92
N PHE A 104 5.37 -10.07 -8.51
CA PHE A 104 4.06 -10.71 -8.32
C PHE A 104 4.14 -12.22 -8.60
N PRO A 105 3.56 -13.10 -7.75
CA PRO A 105 2.60 -12.84 -6.67
C PRO A 105 3.21 -12.50 -5.29
N GLY A 106 4.51 -12.17 -5.25
CA GLY A 106 5.22 -11.75 -4.05
C GLY A 106 4.76 -10.39 -3.47
N PHE A 107 5.38 -9.97 -2.36
CA PHE A 107 4.96 -8.75 -1.67
C PHE A 107 5.34 -7.54 -2.54
N PRO A 108 4.39 -6.66 -2.90
CA PRO A 108 4.66 -5.58 -3.82
C PRO A 108 5.47 -4.46 -3.15
N THR A 109 6.55 -4.01 -3.80
CA THR A 109 7.32 -2.81 -3.40
C THR A 109 6.46 -1.54 -3.29
N ASP A 110 5.28 -1.52 -3.91
CA ASP A 110 4.32 -0.42 -3.83
C ASP A 110 3.53 -0.34 -2.52
N LEU A 111 3.47 -1.42 -1.72
CA LEU A 111 2.86 -1.41 -0.38
C LEU A 111 3.90 -1.39 0.76
N GLN A 112 5.18 -1.46 0.41
CA GLN A 112 6.27 -1.47 1.37
C GLN A 112 6.29 -0.21 2.25
N PRO A 113 6.13 1.02 1.72
CA PRO A 113 6.10 2.23 2.54
C PRO A 113 4.97 2.25 3.57
N GLN A 114 3.76 1.86 3.17
CA GLN A 114 2.59 1.81 4.04
C GLN A 114 2.76 0.73 5.12
N MET A 115 3.30 -0.44 4.74
CA MET A 115 3.59 -1.52 5.69
C MET A 115 4.62 -1.10 6.74
N MET A 116 5.62 -0.30 6.36
CA MET A 116 6.62 0.25 7.29
C MET A 116 5.99 1.09 8.40
N VAL A 117 4.93 1.84 8.09
CA VAL A 117 4.16 2.59 9.10
C VAL A 117 3.50 1.64 10.09
N LEU A 118 2.81 0.61 9.62
CA LEU A 118 2.16 -0.39 10.48
C LEU A 118 3.19 -1.12 11.36
N LEU A 119 4.34 -1.51 10.82
CA LEU A 119 5.40 -2.18 11.57
C LEU A 119 6.05 -1.27 12.61
N SER A 120 6.04 0.05 12.40
CA SER A 120 6.49 1.01 13.42
C SER A 120 5.56 1.03 14.65
N LEU A 121 4.29 0.65 14.49
CA LEU A 121 3.33 0.54 15.59
C LEU A 121 3.35 -0.84 16.27
N ALA A 122 3.82 -1.87 15.56
CA ALA A 122 3.81 -3.25 16.03
C ALA A 122 4.85 -3.53 17.12
N ARG A 123 4.62 -4.52 17.99
CA ARG A 123 5.60 -4.91 19.00
C ARG A 123 6.75 -5.71 18.40
N GLY A 124 7.98 -5.23 18.62
CA GLY A 124 9.21 -5.95 18.28
C GLY A 124 10.07 -5.19 17.27
N THR A 125 10.92 -5.93 16.56
CA THR A 125 11.75 -5.39 15.48
C THR A 125 11.46 -6.18 14.22
N SER A 126 11.21 -5.46 13.13
CA SER A 126 10.95 -6.01 11.80
C SER A 126 12.07 -5.64 10.84
N VAL A 127 12.32 -6.50 9.88
CA VAL A 127 13.18 -6.21 8.73
C VAL A 127 12.34 -6.16 7.47
N ILE A 128 12.39 -5.02 6.78
CA ILE A 128 11.91 -4.90 5.41
C ILE A 128 13.13 -5.06 4.48
N THR A 129 13.06 -6.00 3.56
CA THR A 129 14.07 -6.22 2.50
C THR A 129 13.49 -5.79 1.16
N GLU A 130 14.15 -4.85 0.49
CA GLU A 130 13.73 -4.36 -0.83
C GLU A 130 14.57 -5.01 -1.93
N ASN A 131 13.96 -5.92 -2.72
CA ASN A 131 14.64 -6.65 -3.79
C ASN A 131 14.27 -6.14 -5.20
N VAL A 132 13.34 -5.20 -5.31
CA VAL A 132 12.79 -4.74 -6.60
C VAL A 132 13.30 -3.35 -6.95
N PHE A 133 13.41 -2.44 -5.97
CA PHE A 133 13.80 -1.05 -6.22
C PHE A 133 14.83 -0.53 -5.21
N GLU A 134 16.10 -0.49 -5.60
CA GLU A 134 17.24 -0.18 -4.70
C GLU A 134 17.15 1.19 -4.00
N SER A 135 16.46 2.18 -4.56
CA SER A 135 16.33 3.53 -4.00
C SER A 135 14.98 3.80 -3.32
N ARG A 136 14.29 2.77 -2.82
CA ARG A 136 12.92 2.93 -2.30
C ARG A 136 12.83 3.67 -0.96
N PHE A 137 13.91 3.77 -0.18
CA PHE A 137 13.86 4.24 1.21
C PHE A 137 13.99 5.76 1.43
N MET A 138 13.89 6.59 0.38
CA MET A 138 14.09 8.05 0.50
C MET A 138 13.11 8.76 1.46
N PHE A 139 11.99 8.13 1.79
CA PHE A 139 10.95 8.68 2.68
C PHE A 139 11.16 8.36 4.17
N VAL A 140 12.17 7.57 4.50
CA VAL A 140 12.38 7.07 5.87
C VAL A 140 12.70 8.20 6.85
N ASP A 141 13.43 9.22 6.40
CA ASP A 141 13.71 10.39 7.24
C ASP A 141 12.43 11.16 7.60
N GLU A 142 11.45 11.23 6.69
CA GLU A 142 10.15 11.85 6.96
C GLU A 142 9.33 11.04 7.99
N LEU A 143 9.36 9.71 7.92
CA LEU A 143 8.75 8.86 8.95
C LEU A 143 9.46 8.98 10.30
N ASN A 144 10.79 9.04 10.32
CA ASN A 144 11.56 9.23 11.54
C ASN A 144 11.30 10.61 12.17
N ARG A 145 11.05 11.66 11.36
CA ARG A 145 10.58 12.97 11.84
C ARG A 145 9.23 12.88 12.57
N MET A 146 8.39 11.92 12.21
CA MET A 146 7.11 11.64 12.88
C MET A 146 7.24 10.69 14.09
N GLY A 147 8.45 10.26 14.47
CA GLY A 147 8.69 9.44 15.67
C GLY A 147 8.87 7.94 15.41
N CYS A 148 8.90 7.50 14.16
CA CYS A 148 9.37 6.16 13.81
C CYS A 148 10.85 5.95 14.21
N ASP A 149 11.27 4.70 14.39
CA ASP A 149 12.67 4.33 14.61
C ASP A 149 13.07 3.31 13.53
N ILE A 150 13.56 3.85 12.41
CA ILE A 150 13.91 3.07 11.23
C ILE A 150 15.37 3.35 10.84
N THR A 151 16.15 2.28 10.71
CA THR A 151 17.55 2.34 10.26
C THR A 151 17.72 1.61 8.94
N ILE A 152 18.32 2.27 7.95
CA ILE A 152 18.62 1.68 6.64
C ILE A 152 20.03 1.09 6.62
N VAL A 153 20.14 -0.16 6.18
CA VAL A 153 21.42 -0.89 6.01
C VAL A 153 21.38 -1.59 4.65
N GLY A 154 22.03 -0.98 3.65
CA GLY A 154 21.99 -1.47 2.27
C GLY A 154 20.56 -1.44 1.73
N HIS A 155 20.03 -2.59 1.31
CA HIS A 155 18.66 -2.75 0.83
C HIS A 155 17.69 -3.25 1.92
N HIS A 156 18.11 -3.20 3.19
CA HIS A 156 17.27 -3.52 4.34
C HIS A 156 16.88 -2.26 5.12
N ALA A 157 15.65 -2.25 5.63
CA ALA A 157 15.20 -1.31 6.65
C ALA A 157 14.86 -2.07 7.93
N ILE A 158 15.56 -1.73 9.00
CA ILE A 158 15.32 -2.27 10.35
C ILE A 158 14.33 -1.31 11.03
N VAL A 159 13.12 -1.80 11.28
CA VAL A 159 12.03 -1.04 11.88
C VAL A 159 11.87 -1.47 13.34
N LYS A 160 12.21 -0.61 14.29
CA LYS A 160 11.92 -0.85 15.70
C LYS A 160 10.53 -0.31 16.02
N GLY A 161 9.65 -1.21 16.43
CA GLY A 161 8.25 -0.89 16.66
C GLY A 161 7.94 -0.34 18.05
N GLU A 162 6.68 -0.49 18.48
CA GLU A 162 6.09 0.16 19.67
C GLU A 162 6.26 1.69 19.69
N ARG A 163 6.23 2.31 18.51
CA ARG A 163 6.41 3.76 18.39
C ARG A 163 5.10 4.49 18.66
N ARG A 164 5.22 5.63 19.33
CA ARG A 164 4.18 6.66 19.35
C ARG A 164 4.56 7.69 18.31
N LEU A 165 3.67 7.90 17.35
CA LEU A 165 3.91 8.88 16.30
C LEU A 165 3.41 10.25 16.76
N SER A 166 4.09 11.30 16.31
CA SER A 166 3.75 12.69 16.58
C SER A 166 3.58 13.44 15.26
N GLY A 167 2.58 14.31 15.22
CA GLY A 167 2.31 15.14 14.06
C GLY A 167 3.51 16.04 13.72
N ALA A 168 3.79 16.15 12.42
CA ALA A 168 4.89 16.95 11.89
C ALA A 168 4.53 17.53 10.52
N GLU A 169 5.26 18.55 10.10
CA GLU A 169 5.30 18.93 8.69
C GLU A 169 6.24 17.96 7.97
N VAL A 170 5.75 17.30 6.91
CA VAL A 170 6.48 16.30 6.13
C VAL A 170 6.26 16.49 4.63
N CYS A 171 7.25 16.11 3.83
CA CYS A 171 7.23 16.24 2.37
C CYS A 171 7.01 14.88 1.71
N ALA A 172 6.10 14.77 0.74
CA ALA A 172 5.90 13.54 -0.02
C ALA A 172 6.91 13.43 -1.19
N PRO A 173 7.95 12.56 -1.12
CA PRO A 173 8.96 12.47 -2.19
C PRO A 173 8.47 11.67 -3.40
N ASP A 174 7.47 10.81 -3.21
CA ASP A 174 6.84 10.02 -4.27
C ASP A 174 5.41 9.61 -3.89
N LEU A 175 4.74 8.94 -4.83
CA LEU A 175 3.35 8.52 -4.71
C LEU A 175 3.09 7.61 -3.49
N ARG A 176 3.91 6.58 -3.28
CA ARG A 176 3.68 5.56 -2.25
C ARG A 176 4.20 6.02 -0.89
N ALA A 177 5.32 6.74 -0.90
CA ALA A 177 5.81 7.45 0.28
C ALA A 177 4.80 8.47 0.79
N GLY A 178 4.22 9.28 -0.10
CA GLY A 178 3.19 10.26 0.28
C GLY A 178 1.96 9.60 0.91
N ALA A 179 1.48 8.49 0.34
CA ALA A 179 0.40 7.72 0.95
C ALA A 179 0.79 7.18 2.33
N ALA A 180 2.02 6.68 2.52
CA ALA A 180 2.51 6.24 3.82
C ALA A 180 2.56 7.38 4.85
N LEU A 181 3.02 8.57 4.47
CA LEU A 181 3.03 9.74 5.35
C LEU A 181 1.62 10.18 5.78
N VAL A 182 0.65 10.10 4.87
CA VAL A 182 -0.77 10.31 5.22
C VAL A 182 -1.22 9.28 6.27
N LEU A 183 -0.93 7.98 6.08
CA LEU A 183 -1.30 6.95 7.05
C LEU A 183 -0.59 7.14 8.40
N ALA A 184 0.69 7.53 8.39
CA ALA A 184 1.42 7.86 9.61
C ALA A 184 0.76 9.03 10.36
N GLY A 185 0.28 10.04 9.61
CA GLY A 185 -0.45 11.17 10.17
C GLY A 185 -1.77 10.77 10.83
N LEU A 186 -2.49 9.78 10.28
CA LEU A 186 -3.72 9.26 10.87
C LEU A 186 -3.50 8.54 12.22
N ALA A 187 -2.30 8.01 12.46
CA ALA A 187 -1.93 7.37 13.72
C ALA A 187 -1.15 8.27 14.68
N ALA A 188 -0.77 9.48 14.24
CA ALA A 188 0.04 10.38 15.03
C ALA A 188 -0.78 11.21 16.03
N GLU A 189 -0.17 11.51 17.18
CA GLU A 189 -0.70 12.50 18.11
C GLU A 189 -0.41 13.91 17.59
N GLY A 190 -1.44 14.77 17.47
CA GLY A 190 -1.30 16.15 16.99
C GLY A 190 -1.68 16.31 15.52
N GLU A 191 -1.19 17.39 14.88
CA GLU A 191 -1.50 17.70 13.48
C GLU A 191 -0.31 17.36 12.59
N THR A 192 -0.55 16.65 11.49
CA THR A 192 0.44 16.38 10.44
C THR A 192 0.09 17.19 9.20
N ARG A 193 1.07 17.92 8.65
CA ARG A 193 0.93 18.62 7.37
C ARG A 193 1.80 17.93 6.32
N VAL A 194 1.16 17.35 5.31
CA VAL A 194 1.86 16.69 4.20
C VAL A 194 1.92 17.66 3.01
N THR A 195 3.13 17.99 2.56
CA THR A 195 3.38 18.84 1.38
C THR A 195 3.74 17.99 0.15
N ASP A 196 3.82 18.63 -1.03
CA ASP A 196 4.13 17.97 -2.32
C ASP A 196 3.15 16.84 -2.70
N ILE A 197 1.90 17.02 -2.29
CA ILE A 197 0.79 16.08 -2.49
C ILE A 197 0.46 15.82 -3.97
N TYR A 198 1.02 16.59 -4.91
CA TYR A 198 0.92 16.29 -6.35
C TYR A 198 1.49 14.90 -6.67
N HIS A 199 2.43 14.39 -5.86
CA HIS A 199 2.91 13.02 -5.97
C HIS A 199 1.81 11.99 -5.67
N ILE A 200 0.96 12.26 -4.67
CA ILE A 200 -0.15 11.40 -4.24
C ILE A 200 -1.26 11.40 -5.31
N ASP A 201 -1.58 12.58 -5.86
CA ASP A 201 -2.64 12.75 -6.86
C ASP A 201 -2.38 11.97 -8.16
N ARG A 202 -1.13 11.59 -8.42
CA ARG A 202 -0.75 10.77 -9.59
C ARG A 202 -1.30 9.35 -9.54
N GLY A 203 -1.71 8.85 -8.37
CA GLY A 203 -2.14 7.45 -8.22
C GLY A 203 -3.24 7.19 -7.20
N TYR A 204 -3.68 8.21 -6.45
CA TYR A 204 -4.88 8.10 -5.63
C TYR A 204 -5.87 9.20 -6.02
N GLU A 205 -7.07 8.80 -6.40
CA GLU A 205 -8.15 9.74 -6.69
C GLU A 205 -8.79 10.22 -5.38
N SER A 206 -8.60 11.49 -5.05
CA SER A 206 -9.20 12.15 -3.88
C SER A 206 -9.05 11.34 -2.58
N LEU A 207 -7.82 10.93 -2.26
CA LEU A 207 -7.50 10.13 -1.08
C LEU A 207 -8.06 10.76 0.21
N GLU A 208 -7.92 12.07 0.37
CA GLU A 208 -8.45 12.85 1.48
C GLU A 208 -9.96 12.69 1.63
N ARG A 209 -10.69 12.64 0.51
CA ARG A 209 -12.14 12.47 0.51
C ARG A 209 -12.52 11.05 0.91
N LYS A 210 -11.83 10.04 0.36
CA LYS A 210 -12.07 8.62 0.71
C LYS A 210 -11.82 8.38 2.21
N LEU A 211 -10.74 8.92 2.76
CA LEU A 211 -10.41 8.81 4.18
C LEU A 211 -11.39 9.61 5.06
N SER A 212 -11.78 10.83 4.66
CA SER A 212 -12.76 11.63 5.40
C SER A 212 -14.13 10.94 5.48
N LEU A 213 -14.56 10.26 4.40
CA LEU A 213 -15.78 9.44 4.40
C LEU A 213 -15.71 8.24 5.37
N LEU A 214 -14.51 7.79 5.74
CA LEU A 214 -14.29 6.77 6.76
C LEU A 214 -14.15 7.35 8.17
N GLY A 215 -14.28 8.67 8.33
CA GLY A 215 -14.23 9.36 9.63
C GLY A 215 -12.86 9.92 9.99
N ALA A 216 -11.88 9.93 9.09
CA ALA A 216 -10.61 10.61 9.34
C ALA A 216 -10.79 12.13 9.38
N ASP A 217 -10.16 12.80 10.35
CA ASP A 217 -10.02 14.26 10.37
C ASP A 217 -8.87 14.66 9.43
N ILE A 218 -9.20 14.77 8.14
CA ILE A 218 -8.26 15.11 7.08
C ILE A 218 -8.89 16.14 6.17
N ARG A 219 -8.10 17.14 5.78
CA ARG A 219 -8.51 18.21 4.87
C ARG A 219 -7.38 18.57 3.93
N ARG A 220 -7.75 18.82 2.68
CA ARG A 220 -6.87 19.50 1.73
C ARG A 220 -7.06 20.99 1.88
N VAL A 221 -5.97 21.72 2.07
CA VAL A 221 -5.95 23.18 2.18
C VAL A 221 -5.14 23.76 1.03
N ALA A 222 -5.56 24.93 0.54
CA ALA A 222 -4.70 25.74 -0.32
C ALA A 222 -3.67 26.46 0.57
N ASP A 223 -2.46 26.64 0.04
CA ASP A 223 -1.44 27.48 0.67
C ASP A 223 -1.83 28.96 0.66
#